data_AF-A0A534WAY4-F1
#
_entry.id   AF-A0A534WAY4-F1
#
_cell.length_a   1.000
_cell.length_b   1.000
_cell.length_c   1.000
_cell.angle_alpha   90.00
_cell.angle_beta   90.00
_cell.angle_gamma   90.00
#
_symmetry.space_group_name_H-M   'P 1'
#
loop_
_entity.id
_entity.type
_entity.pdbx_description
1 polymer ?
#
loop_
_entity_poly.entity_id
_entity_poly.type
_entity_poly.pdbx_seq_one_letter_code
_entity_poly.pdbx_strand_id
1 'polypeptide(L)'
;MRFRSALRRFAAAKGVPDRYHETLTWAYLALINERAHGSSFASSAGFLRSHPELLDAKGGVFSRYYDLGAVTRSARARQVFVLPDP
;
A
#
# COMPACT_ATOMS: atom_id res chain seq x y z
N MET A 1 -3.46 -2.22 -14.60
CA MET A 1 -3.33 -3.64 -15.02
C MET A 1 -1.88 -4.12 -15.15
N ARG A 2 -0.99 -3.46 -15.91
CA ARG A 2 0.42 -3.90 -16.07
C ARG A 2 1.24 -3.86 -14.76
N PHE A 3 1.08 -2.81 -13.96
CA PHE A 3 1.76 -2.66 -12.67
C PHE A 3 1.44 -3.80 -11.69
N ARG A 4 0.15 -4.08 -11.45
CA ARG A 4 -0.34 -5.25 -10.69
C ARG A 4 0.32 -6.55 -11.15
N SER A 5 0.30 -6.82 -12.46
CA SER A 5 0.85 -8.06 -13.00
C SER A 5 2.36 -8.15 -12.77
N ALA A 6 3.09 -7.04 -12.88
CA ALA A 6 4.52 -7.00 -12.58
C ALA A 6 4.79 -7.25 -11.08
N LEU A 7 4.02 -6.63 -10.19
CA LEU A 7 4.18 -6.80 -8.73
C LEU A 7 3.91 -8.24 -8.29
N ARG A 8 2.85 -8.87 -8.83
CA ARG A 8 2.55 -10.29 -8.56
C ARG A 8 3.65 -11.22 -9.05
N ARG A 9 4.19 -10.98 -10.26
CA ARG A 9 5.32 -11.76 -10.79
C ARG A 9 6.57 -11.55 -9.95
N PHE A 10 6.84 -10.32 -9.50
CA PHE A 10 7.97 -10.02 -8.63
C PHE A 10 7.86 -10.76 -7.29
N ALA A 11 6.68 -10.73 -6.64
CA ALA A 11 6.43 -11.46 -5.41
C ALA A 11 6.61 -12.98 -5.58
N ALA A 12 6.10 -13.54 -6.69
CA ALA A 12 6.29 -14.94 -7.04
C ALA A 12 7.76 -15.29 -7.29
N ALA A 13 8.50 -14.45 -8.02
CA ALA A 13 9.93 -14.64 -8.27
C ALA A 13 10.78 -14.55 -6.99
N LYS A 14 10.28 -13.90 -5.94
CA LYS A 14 10.89 -13.85 -4.61
C LYS A 14 10.41 -14.97 -3.68
N GLY A 15 9.63 -15.94 -4.18
CA GLY A 15 9.12 -17.06 -3.39
C GLY A 15 8.05 -16.68 -2.37
N VAL A 16 7.47 -15.48 -2.49
CA VAL A 16 6.50 -14.94 -1.54
C VAL A 16 5.22 -14.44 -2.24
N PRO A 17 4.57 -15.26 -3.08
CA PRO A 17 3.39 -14.85 -3.85
C PRO A 17 2.26 -14.30 -2.98
N ASP A 18 2.12 -14.80 -1.75
CA ASP A 18 1.08 -14.40 -0.79
C ASP A 18 1.33 -13.03 -0.14
N ARG A 19 2.46 -12.37 -0.42
CA ARG A 19 2.71 -11.00 0.03
C ARG A 19 1.94 -9.97 -0.79
N TYR A 20 1.47 -10.32 -1.98
CA TYR A 20 0.64 -9.43 -2.77
C TYR A 20 -0.77 -9.33 -2.17
N HIS A 21 -1.21 -8.11 -1.91
CA HIS A 21 -2.56 -7.78 -1.44
C HIS A 21 -3.06 -6.55 -2.19
N GLU A 22 -4.06 -6.73 -3.06
CA GLU A 22 -4.53 -5.68 -4.00
C GLU A 22 -4.91 -4.40 -3.26
N THR A 23 -5.75 -4.49 -2.21
CA THR A 23 -6.22 -3.30 -1.49
C THR A 23 -5.10 -2.51 -0.83
N LEU A 24 -4.27 -3.16 -0.01
CA LEU A 24 -3.14 -2.51 0.65
C LEU A 24 -2.13 -1.90 -0.34
N THR A 25 -1.89 -2.58 -1.47
CA THR A 25 -0.99 -2.06 -2.52
C THR A 25 -1.52 -0.74 -3.08
N TRP A 26 -2.79 -0.70 -3.50
CA TRP A 26 -3.39 0.52 -4.06
C TRP A 26 -3.55 1.63 -3.04
N ALA A 27 -3.93 1.29 -1.80
CA ALA A 27 -4.02 2.25 -0.72
C ALA A 27 -2.65 2.91 -0.45
N TYR A 28 -1.56 2.12 -0.45
CA TYR A 28 -0.20 2.68 -0.36
C TYR A 28 0.13 3.65 -1.49
N LEU A 29 -0.18 3.28 -2.74
CA LEU A 29 0.11 4.12 -3.89
C LEU A 29 -0.66 5.44 -3.83
N ALA A 30 -1.93 5.40 -3.43
CA ALA A 30 -2.75 6.59 -3.25
C ALA A 30 -2.17 7.52 -2.18
N LEU A 31 -1.80 6.97 -1.01
CA LEU A 31 -1.20 7.75 0.08
C LEU A 31 0.14 8.36 -0.33
N ILE A 32 1.02 7.59 -0.97
CA ILE A 32 2.30 8.11 -1.46
C ILE A 32 2.07 9.26 -2.44
N ASN A 33 1.15 9.09 -3.40
CA ASN A 33 0.82 10.13 -4.37
C ASN A 33 0.27 11.40 -3.71
N GLU A 34 -0.62 11.25 -2.72
CA GLU A 34 -1.17 12.35 -1.95
C GLU A 34 -0.07 13.12 -1.19
N ARG A 35 0.82 12.43 -0.45
CA ARG A 35 1.91 13.08 0.29
C ARG A 35 2.96 13.71 -0.62
N ALA A 36 3.21 13.11 -1.78
CA ALA A 36 4.15 13.64 -2.75
C ALA A 36 3.60 14.86 -3.50
N HIS A 37 2.28 15.09 -3.49
CA HIS A 37 1.68 16.19 -4.22
C HIS A 37 2.14 17.55 -3.69
N GLY A 38 2.49 18.47 -4.61
CA GLY A 38 2.90 19.83 -4.27
C GLY A 38 4.28 19.96 -3.61
N SER A 39 5.00 18.85 -3.42
CA SER A 39 6.33 18.82 -2.79
C SER A 39 7.36 18.19 -3.70
N SER A 40 8.58 18.73 -3.71
CA SER A 40 9.72 18.12 -4.38
C SER A 40 10.71 17.60 -3.34
N PHE A 41 11.12 16.34 -3.48
CA PHE A 41 12.07 15.70 -2.59
C PHE A 41 13.33 15.30 -3.37
N ALA A 42 14.50 15.60 -2.81
CA ALA A 42 15.78 15.26 -3.44
C ALA A 42 16.03 13.74 -3.54
N SER A 43 15.30 12.93 -2.75
CA SER A 43 15.39 11.46 -2.78
C SER A 43 14.18 10.83 -2.10
N SER A 44 13.92 9.54 -2.40
CA SER A 44 12.90 8.74 -1.70
C SER A 44 13.17 8.65 -0.20
N ALA A 45 14.44 8.61 0.23
CA ALA A 45 14.79 8.66 1.64
C ALA A 45 14.41 10.00 2.29
N GLY A 46 14.57 11.11 1.57
CA GLY A 46 14.11 12.43 2.00
C GLY A 46 12.59 12.47 2.18
N PHE A 47 11.86 11.95 1.19
CA PHE A 47 10.40 11.81 1.25
C PHE A 47 9.94 10.99 2.48
N LEU A 48 10.54 9.82 2.71
CA LEU A 48 10.16 8.96 3.84
C LEU A 48 10.53 9.55 5.21
N ARG A 49 11.56 10.39 5.31
CA ARG A 49 11.85 11.14 6.54
C ARG A 49 10.81 12.21 6.84
N SER A 50 10.26 12.85 5.81
CA SER A 50 9.19 13.84 5.96
C SER A 50 7.82 13.20 6.22
N HIS A 51 7.65 11.94 5.82
CA HIS A 51 6.41 11.17 5.98
C HIS A 51 6.67 9.80 6.64
N PRO A 52 7.21 9.77 7.88
CA PRO A 52 7.58 8.52 8.54
C PRO A 52 6.36 7.63 8.84
N GLU A 53 5.15 8.18 8.88
CA GLU A 53 3.91 7.42 9.06
C GLU A 53 3.68 6.42 7.92
N LEU A 54 4.23 6.67 6.73
CA LEU A 54 4.17 5.74 5.60
C LEU A 54 5.01 4.49 5.83
N LEU A 55 5.91 4.44 6.81
CA LEU A 55 6.65 3.22 7.16
C LEU A 55 5.93 2.37 8.21
N ASP A 56 4.95 2.96 8.92
CA ASP A 56 4.14 2.26 9.89
C ASP A 56 2.81 1.76 9.28
N ALA A 57 2.94 0.73 8.44
CA ALA A 57 1.80 0.08 7.80
C ALA A 57 0.87 -0.63 8.80
N LYS A 58 1.37 -1.02 9.98
CA LYS A 58 0.63 -1.85 10.95
C LYS A 58 -0.03 -1.04 12.06
N GLY A 59 0.53 0.12 12.42
CA GLY A 59 0.03 0.95 13.51
C GLY A 59 -0.73 2.20 13.05
N GLY A 60 -0.35 2.83 11.93
CA GLY A 60 -0.65 4.26 11.76
C GLY A 60 -1.50 4.66 10.56
N VAL A 61 -1.01 4.44 9.35
CA VAL A 61 -1.58 5.16 8.19
C VAL A 61 -2.84 4.51 7.63
N PHE A 62 -2.92 3.17 7.64
CA PHE A 62 -4.07 2.45 7.11
C PHE A 62 -5.23 2.32 8.09
N SER A 63 -4.97 2.32 9.38
CA SER A 63 -6.00 2.22 10.42
C SER A 63 -6.99 3.40 10.39
N ARG A 64 -6.62 4.51 9.73
CA ARG A 64 -7.50 5.67 9.48
C ARG A 64 -8.55 5.42 8.39
N TYR A 65 -8.33 4.43 7.53
CA TYR A 65 -9.17 4.16 6.36
C TYR A 65 -9.77 2.75 6.39
N TYR A 66 -9.11 1.80 7.05
CA TYR A 66 -9.55 0.41 7.08
C TYR A 66 -9.41 -0.17 8.48
N ASP A 67 -10.34 -1.02 8.88
CA ASP A 67 -10.04 -2.05 9.88
C ASP A 67 -8.96 -2.97 9.28
N LEU A 68 -7.72 -2.77 9.75
CA LEU A 68 -6.55 -3.51 9.28
C LEU A 68 -6.68 -5.02 9.50
N GLY A 69 -7.36 -5.44 10.59
CA GLY A 69 -7.60 -6.85 10.87
C GLY A 69 -8.58 -7.45 9.87
N ALA A 70 -9.71 -6.77 9.65
CA ALA A 70 -10.72 -7.23 8.71
C ALA A 70 -10.21 -7.24 7.26
N VAL A 71 -9.56 -6.16 6.81
CA VAL A 71 -9.08 -6.04 5.42
C VAL A 71 -8.01 -7.07 5.10
N THR A 72 -7.08 -7.34 6.03
CA THR A 72 -5.97 -8.30 5.81
C THR A 72 -6.47 -9.73 5.68
N ARG A 73 -7.56 -10.07 6.37
CA ARG A 73 -8.20 -11.40 6.32
C ARG A 73 -9.17 -11.57 5.14
N SER A 74 -9.54 -10.48 4.47
CA SER A 74 -10.51 -10.51 3.38
C SER A 74 -9.90 -11.07 2.09
N ALA A 75 -10.35 -12.26 1.67
CA ALA A 75 -9.98 -12.85 0.39
C ALA A 75 -10.34 -11.93 -0.80
N ARG A 76 -11.48 -11.23 -0.69
CA ARG A 76 -11.90 -10.22 -1.69
C ARG A 76 -10.91 -9.06 -1.74
N ALA A 77 -10.57 -8.45 -0.60
CA ALA A 77 -9.67 -7.30 -0.56
C ALA A 77 -8.24 -7.64 -1.03
N ARG A 78 -7.83 -8.90 -0.94
CA ARG A 78 -6.57 -9.40 -1.47
C ARG A 78 -6.54 -9.47 -3.00
N GLN A 79 -7.68 -9.70 -3.65
CA GLN A 79 -7.78 -9.90 -5.10
C GLN A 79 -8.26 -8.67 -5.86
N VAL A 80 -9.12 -7.85 -5.23
CA VAL A 80 -9.68 -6.62 -5.80
C VAL A 80 -9.53 -5.48 -4.80
N PHE A 81 -9.32 -4.26 -5.31
CA PHE A 81 -9.32 -3.07 -4.47
C PHE A 81 -10.74 -2.85 -3.92
N VAL A 82 -10.85 -2.72 -2.60
CA VAL A 82 -12.08 -2.32 -1.93
C VAL A 82 -11.92 -0.92 -1.36
N LEU A 83 -12.95 -0.10 -1.50
CA LEU A 83 -12.98 1.23 -0.90
C LEU A 83 -12.97 1.11 0.63
N PRO A 84 -12.40 2.10 1.34
CA PRO A 84 -12.53 2.20 2.78
C PRO A 84 -14.00 2.36 3.19
N ASP A 85 -14.39 1.76 4.31
CA ASP A 85 -15.72 1.96 4.89
C ASP A 85 -15.81 3.40 5.45
N PRO A 86 -16.98 4.06 5.38
CA PRO A 86 -17.17 5.44 5.86
C PRO A 86 -16.92 5.62 7.36
#